data_AF-A0A1S8MT44-F1
#
_entry.id   AF-A0A1S8MT44-F1
#
_cell.length_a   1.000
_cell.length_b   1.000
_cell.length_c   1.000
_cell.angle_alpha   90.00
_cell.angle_beta   90.00
_cell.angle_gamma   90.00
#
_symmetry.space_group_name_H-M   'P 1'
#
loop_
_entity.id
_entity.type
_entity.pdbx_description
1 polymer ?
#
loop_
_entity_poly.entity_id
_entity_poly.type
_entity_poly.pdbx_seq_one_letter_code
_entity_poly.pdbx_strand_id
1 'polypeptide(L)'
;MDNLFDVLVYLDENLVRNLSSLVLTGYIETTTLTQSFDRTLSAGIRDGDKNENFNQGIYTKTEREGYKDKNSQQSNNALINYHVDRDFDAKQCVKEERQIKTTYTTFVLNGNLINHLNKNNQLHHKDETDIEKNNVYTGDLIEIEGTITNECILTYIDTLTNLLNIFGCEYLNSLLQKKETKINFSMFLKMLTYLQEILKCNNTLDLIMKTGNGTVILTVNKDNFMNGQCNIFDKINCHCKVVGKVIKTCSVESDTISLLRKTGQEKFYENFFKKCEPLLECLTRNDIVIPQCPKLRLEQCAIQIMPLNIYM
;
A
#
# COMPACT_ATOMS: atom_id res chain seq x y z
N MET A 1 -16.92 14.74 2.69
CA MET A 1 -16.55 13.52 3.46
C MET A 1 -17.86 12.93 3.96
N ASP A 2 -18.62 12.27 3.08
CA ASP A 2 -19.97 11.78 3.38
C ASP A 2 -20.06 10.26 3.25
N ASN A 3 -19.17 9.54 3.93
CA ASN A 3 -19.41 8.18 4.39
C ASN A 3 -18.60 7.93 5.65
N LEU A 4 -19.29 7.73 6.77
CA LEU A 4 -18.67 7.51 8.09
C LEU A 4 -18.00 6.12 8.20
N PHE A 5 -18.19 5.26 7.20
CA PHE A 5 -17.78 3.85 7.19
C PHE A 5 -16.87 3.47 6.02
N ASP A 6 -16.26 4.43 5.32
CA ASP A 6 -15.25 4.12 4.31
C ASP A 6 -14.04 3.44 4.98
N VAL A 7 -13.84 2.17 4.72
CA VAL A 7 -12.75 1.35 5.25
C VAL A 7 -11.51 1.54 4.39
N LEU A 8 -10.40 1.95 4.99
CA LEU A 8 -9.12 2.04 4.30
C LEU A 8 -8.53 0.63 4.10
N VAL A 9 -8.45 0.19 2.85
CA VAL A 9 -8.03 -1.18 2.50
C VAL A 9 -6.61 -1.22 1.93
N TYR A 10 -6.21 -0.18 1.22
CA TYR A 10 -4.88 -0.03 0.64
C TYR A 10 -4.28 1.32 1.04
N LEU A 11 -3.01 1.32 1.44
CA LEU A 11 -2.28 2.55 1.71
C LEU A 11 -0.81 2.37 1.34
N ASP A 12 -0.33 3.13 0.35
CA ASP A 12 1.11 3.16 0.08
C ASP A 12 1.83 4.00 1.14
N GLU A 13 2.31 3.33 2.18
CA GLU A 13 2.95 3.99 3.32
C GLU A 13 4.16 4.83 2.92
N ASN A 14 4.95 4.37 1.95
CA ASN A 14 6.15 5.05 1.51
C ASN A 14 5.81 6.33 0.75
N LEU A 15 4.86 6.27 -0.18
CA LEU A 15 4.41 7.44 -0.93
C LEU A 15 3.74 8.47 -0.01
N VAL A 16 2.86 8.01 0.88
CA VAL A 16 2.16 8.88 1.83
C VAL A 16 3.16 9.53 2.79
N ARG A 17 4.13 8.79 3.32
CA ARG A 17 5.18 9.35 4.17
C ARG A 17 6.00 10.40 3.42
N ASN A 18 6.45 10.09 2.21
CA ASN A 18 7.24 11.03 1.41
C ASN A 18 6.47 12.30 1.07
N LEU A 19 5.21 12.18 0.63
CA LEU A 19 4.36 13.33 0.32
C LEU A 19 4.03 14.15 1.59
N SER A 20 3.68 13.47 2.69
CA SER A 20 3.39 14.14 3.95
C SER A 20 4.60 14.92 4.47
N SER A 21 5.82 14.40 4.29
CA SER A 21 7.04 15.11 4.70
C SER A 21 7.28 16.43 3.95
N LEU A 22 6.74 16.56 2.73
CA LEU A 22 6.85 17.77 1.93
C LEU A 22 5.78 18.81 2.28
N VAL A 23 4.63 18.34 2.77
CA VAL A 23 3.39 19.11 2.81
C VAL A 23 2.93 19.42 4.24
N LEU A 24 3.20 18.53 5.20
CA LEU A 24 2.63 18.59 6.54
C LEU A 24 3.71 18.76 7.61
N THR A 25 3.44 19.67 8.55
CA THR A 25 4.13 19.78 9.84
C THR A 25 3.18 19.30 10.95
N GLY A 26 2.74 18.03 10.93
CA GLY A 26 1.69 17.54 11.85
C GLY A 26 2.15 16.39 12.74
N TYR A 27 2.30 16.62 14.04
CA TYR A 27 2.80 15.66 15.03
C TYR A 27 1.69 15.18 16.01
N ILE A 28 1.76 13.93 16.48
CA ILE A 28 0.93 13.42 17.58
C ILE A 28 1.81 13.27 18.80
N GLU A 29 1.49 14.01 19.86
CA GLU A 29 2.25 14.08 21.11
C GLU A 29 1.66 13.12 22.16
N THR A 30 2.34 12.01 22.45
CA THR A 30 1.98 11.11 23.56
C THR A 30 2.69 11.57 24.82
N THR A 31 1.95 12.06 25.81
CA THR A 31 2.50 12.38 27.14
C THR A 31 2.32 11.16 28.06
N THR A 32 3.41 10.52 28.45
CA THR A 32 3.44 9.50 29.51
C THR A 32 3.88 10.15 30.82
N LEU A 33 3.10 9.94 31.88
CA LEU A 33 3.41 10.40 33.23
C LEU A 33 3.66 9.18 34.12
N THR A 34 4.89 9.05 34.63
CA THR A 34 5.29 8.01 35.56
C THR A 34 5.58 8.64 36.93
N GLN A 35 4.77 8.28 37.92
CA GLN A 35 4.98 8.65 39.32
C GLN A 35 5.57 7.45 40.06
N SER A 36 6.73 7.62 40.68
CA SER A 36 7.27 6.65 41.62
C SER A 36 7.38 7.26 43.02
N PHE A 37 6.97 6.45 44.00
CA PHE A 37 6.99 6.78 45.41
C PHE A 37 8.02 5.89 46.08
N ASP A 38 9.11 6.49 46.55
CA ASP A 38 10.12 5.76 47.31
C ASP A 38 10.07 6.23 48.76
N ARG A 39 9.85 5.28 49.68
CA ARG A 39 9.81 5.52 51.13
C ARG A 39 11.01 4.83 51.73
N THR A 40 12.05 5.60 52.04
CA THR A 40 13.25 5.09 52.69
C THR A 40 13.37 5.65 54.09
N LEU A 41 13.78 4.78 55.02
CA LEU A 41 13.94 5.09 56.43
C LEU A 41 15.41 4.88 56.78
N SER A 42 16.11 5.93 57.16
CA SER A 42 17.54 5.87 57.46
C SER A 42 17.84 6.51 58.82
N ALA A 43 18.75 5.93 59.60
CA ALA A 43 19.20 6.48 60.88
C ALA A 43 20.70 6.74 60.83
N GLY A 44 21.12 7.96 61.15
CA GLY A 44 22.53 8.35 61.22
C GLY A 44 22.69 9.80 61.67
N ILE A 45 23.70 10.05 62.52
CA ILE A 45 23.97 11.37 63.12
C ILE A 45 24.91 12.16 62.20
N ARG A 46 24.43 13.27 61.64
CA ARG A 46 25.25 14.30 60.98
C ARG A 46 24.65 15.67 61.25
N ASP A 47 25.53 16.63 61.53
CA ASP A 47 25.18 18.01 61.86
C ASP A 47 25.45 18.91 60.64
N GLY A 48 24.44 19.66 60.20
CA GLY A 48 24.53 20.63 59.10
C GLY A 48 23.21 20.82 58.33
N ASP A 49 22.77 22.08 58.20
CA ASP A 49 21.63 22.48 57.38
C ASP A 49 21.99 22.47 55.89
N LYS A 50 21.26 21.67 55.09
CA LYS A 50 21.44 21.61 53.64
C LYS A 50 20.10 21.54 52.92
N ASN A 51 19.70 22.65 52.32
CA ASN A 51 18.62 22.69 51.34
C ASN A 51 19.19 22.43 49.95
N GLU A 52 18.87 21.28 49.36
CA GLU A 52 19.29 20.92 48.01
C GLU A 52 18.07 20.76 47.10
N ASN A 53 17.81 21.78 46.27
CA ASN A 53 16.88 21.67 45.14
C ASN A 53 17.67 21.32 43.89
N PHE A 54 17.52 20.09 43.40
CA PHE A 54 18.13 19.64 42.15
C PHE A 54 17.08 19.57 41.03
N ASN A 55 17.11 20.56 40.13
CA ASN A 55 16.43 20.47 38.85
C ASN A 55 17.43 19.95 37.81
N GLN A 56 17.27 18.70 37.38
CA GLN A 56 18.00 18.14 36.25
C GLN A 56 17.05 17.95 35.07
N GLY A 57 17.08 18.87 34.11
CA GLY A 57 16.53 18.65 32.78
C GLY A 57 17.55 17.91 31.94
N ILE A 58 17.28 16.66 31.57
CA ILE A 58 18.12 15.91 30.64
C ILE A 58 17.44 15.94 29.27
N TYR A 59 18.09 16.57 28.28
CA TYR A 59 17.68 16.48 26.89
C TYR A 59 18.44 15.32 26.23
N THR A 60 17.77 14.20 26.00
CA THR A 60 18.34 13.08 25.23
C THR A 60 17.81 13.11 23.80
N LYS A 61 18.72 13.20 22.83
CA LYS A 61 18.38 13.00 21.41
C LYS A 61 18.90 11.63 21.01
N THR A 62 17.99 10.70 20.75
CA THR A 62 18.33 9.36 20.29
C THR A 62 17.98 9.26 18.82
N GLU A 63 18.97 9.20 17.95
CA GLU A 63 18.74 8.95 16.52
C GLU A 63 18.80 7.43 16.30
N ARG A 64 17.70 6.85 15.82
CA ARG A 64 17.70 5.51 15.19
C ARG A 64 17.51 5.71 13.70
N GLU A 65 18.27 4.99 12.89
CA GLU A 65 18.14 5.06 11.43
C GLU A 65 16.66 4.89 11.01
N GLY A 66 16.16 5.88 10.27
CA GLY A 66 14.77 5.93 9.80
C GLY A 66 13.80 6.76 10.65
N TYR A 67 14.15 7.15 11.88
CA TYR A 67 13.29 7.95 12.77
C TYR A 67 14.09 9.08 13.44
N LYS A 68 13.69 10.34 13.21
CA LYS A 68 14.18 11.49 13.97
C LYS A 68 13.33 11.65 15.23
N ASP A 69 13.64 10.87 16.26
CA ASP A 69 13.02 11.05 17.57
C ASP A 69 13.57 12.32 18.23
N LYS A 70 12.69 13.26 18.58
CA LYS A 70 13.00 14.35 19.51
C LYS A 70 12.35 14.00 20.85
N ASN A 71 13.16 13.53 21.79
CA ASN A 71 12.70 13.25 23.14
C ASN A 71 13.02 14.47 24.02
N SER A 72 12.01 15.05 24.66
CA SER A 72 12.20 15.99 25.76
C SER A 72 11.79 15.29 27.05
N GLN A 73 12.74 15.04 27.94
CA GLN A 73 12.47 14.60 29.31
C GLN A 73 12.55 15.81 30.24
N GLN A 74 11.45 16.12 30.91
CA GLN A 74 11.46 17.02 32.06
C GLN A 74 11.22 16.17 33.31
N SER A 75 12.21 16.18 34.21
CA SER A 75 12.19 15.48 35.48
C SER A 75 12.13 16.54 36.58
N ASN A 76 11.03 16.60 37.33
CA ASN A 76 10.91 17.46 38.50
C ASN A 76 11.00 16.57 39.74
N ASN A 77 12.11 16.67 40.46
CA ASN A 77 12.31 15.96 41.73
C ASN A 77 12.10 16.96 42.88
N ALA A 78 11.01 16.81 43.62
CA ALA A 78 10.76 17.57 44.84
C ALA A 78 11.08 16.69 46.06
N LEU A 79 12.16 17.02 46.78
CA LEU A 79 12.49 16.40 48.06
C LEU A 79 11.99 17.31 49.18
N ILE A 80 10.99 16.86 49.93
CA ILE A 80 10.50 17.54 51.12
C ILE A 80 11.00 16.75 52.34
N ASN A 81 12.02 17.29 53.02
CA ASN A 81 12.52 16.73 54.27
C ASN A 81 11.87 17.47 55.46
N TYR A 82 11.25 16.75 56.38
CA TYR A 82 10.81 17.28 57.67
C TYR A 82 11.73 16.74 58.76
N HIS A 83 12.62 17.57 59.31
CA HIS A 83 13.38 17.22 60.50
C HIS A 83 12.59 17.61 61.76
N VAL A 84 12.39 16.65 62.66
CA VAL A 84 11.99 16.90 64.06
C VAL A 84 13.06 16.27 64.92
N ASP A 85 13.64 17.04 65.84
CA ASP A 85 14.73 16.63 66.73
C ASP A 85 14.36 15.41 67.59
N ARG A 86 14.66 14.23 67.04
CA ARG A 86 15.01 12.93 67.65
C ARG A 86 14.99 11.86 66.54
N ASP A 87 16.15 11.66 65.90
CA ASP A 87 16.59 10.52 65.07
C ASP A 87 15.50 9.66 64.40
N PHE A 88 14.72 10.26 63.49
CA PHE A 88 13.85 9.49 62.59
C PHE A 88 13.70 10.21 61.25
N ASP A 89 14.59 9.94 60.29
CA ASP A 89 14.46 10.48 58.94
C ASP A 89 13.50 9.61 58.12
N ALA A 90 12.26 10.07 57.99
CA ALA A 90 11.32 9.58 56.99
C ALA A 90 11.53 10.37 55.69
N LYS A 91 12.23 9.78 54.70
CA LYS A 91 12.39 10.39 53.39
C LYS A 91 11.26 9.93 52.47
N GLN A 92 10.40 10.87 52.09
CA GLN A 92 9.41 10.66 51.03
C GLN A 92 9.95 11.29 49.76
N CYS A 93 10.45 10.45 48.85
CA CYS A 93 10.83 10.89 47.52
C CYS A 93 9.64 10.69 46.58
N VAL A 94 9.12 11.79 46.03
CA VAL A 94 8.14 11.74 44.95
C VAL A 94 8.90 12.09 43.67
N LYS A 95 9.05 11.10 42.79
CA LYS A 95 9.67 11.28 41.49
C LYS A 95 8.56 11.32 40.45
N GLU A 96 8.41 12.48 39.81
CA GLU A 96 7.53 12.67 38.67
C GLU A 96 8.35 12.72 37.39
N GLU A 97 8.19 11.70 36.56
CA GLU A 97 8.77 11.65 35.22
C GLU A 97 7.68 11.92 34.18
N ARG A 98 7.89 12.96 33.37
CA ARG A 98 7.05 13.25 32.20
C ARG A 98 7.84 12.96 30.94
N GLN A 99 7.42 11.94 30.20
CA GLN A 99 7.98 11.59 28.89
C GLN A 99 7.00 12.00 27.80
N ILE A 100 7.43 12.89 26.91
CA ILE A 100 6.68 13.26 25.71
C ILE A 100 7.26 12.49 24.53
N LYS A 101 6.49 11.57 23.94
CA LYS A 101 6.85 10.79 22.75
C LYS A 101 5.95 11.17 21.60
N THR A 102 6.52 11.70 20.52
CA THR A 102 5.75 11.95 19.31
C THR A 102 5.80 10.72 18.38
N THR A 103 4.67 10.20 17.91
CA THR A 103 4.66 9.09 16.93
C THR A 103 3.67 9.35 15.81
N TYR A 104 4.14 9.30 14.56
CA TYR A 104 3.31 9.48 13.38
C TYR A 104 2.75 8.12 12.94
N THR A 105 1.43 7.93 12.95
CA THR A 105 0.81 6.78 12.27
C THR A 105 0.53 7.13 10.82
N THR A 106 0.71 6.16 9.92
CA THR A 106 0.48 6.34 8.48
C THR A 106 -0.96 6.79 8.18
N PHE A 107 -1.94 6.31 8.95
CA PHE A 107 -3.35 6.70 8.83
C PHE A 107 -3.59 8.19 9.09
N VAL A 108 -2.96 8.75 10.13
CA VAL A 108 -3.11 10.18 10.46
C VAL A 108 -2.39 11.04 9.43
N LEU A 109 -1.22 10.60 8.96
CA LEU A 109 -0.52 11.27 7.86
C LEU A 109 -1.37 11.29 6.58
N ASN A 110 -2.01 10.16 6.24
CA ASN A 110 -2.91 10.07 5.09
C ASN A 110 -4.10 11.01 5.22
N GLY A 111 -4.81 10.98 6.36
CA GLY A 111 -5.96 11.85 6.59
C GLY A 111 -5.60 13.34 6.52
N ASN A 112 -4.48 13.73 7.12
CA ASN A 112 -3.98 15.11 7.03
C ASN A 112 -3.58 15.50 5.61
N LEU A 113 -2.99 14.57 4.85
CA LEU A 113 -2.55 14.81 3.47
C LEU A 113 -3.76 15.04 2.57
N ILE A 114 -4.77 14.17 2.63
CA ILE A 114 -6.02 14.32 1.88
C ILE A 114 -6.72 15.63 2.25
N ASN A 115 -6.81 15.96 3.53
CA ASN A 115 -7.39 17.23 3.99
C ASN A 115 -6.66 18.45 3.44
N HIS A 116 -5.32 18.42 3.41
CA HIS A 116 -4.52 19.50 2.85
C HIS A 116 -4.72 19.63 1.33
N LEU A 117 -4.72 18.51 0.60
CA LEU A 117 -4.93 18.49 -0.85
C LEU A 117 -6.32 19.04 -1.23
N ASN A 118 -7.34 18.69 -0.45
CA ASN A 118 -8.70 19.23 -0.63
C ASN A 118 -8.77 20.73 -0.36
N LYS A 119 -8.15 21.21 0.74
CA LYS A 119 -8.13 22.65 1.07
C LYS A 119 -7.46 23.49 -0.01
N ASN A 120 -6.47 22.94 -0.69
CA ASN A 120 -5.73 23.64 -1.75
C ASN A 120 -6.26 23.36 -3.16
N ASN A 121 -7.40 22.66 -3.31
CA ASN A 121 -7.97 22.26 -4.59
C ASN A 121 -6.98 21.50 -5.50
N GLN A 122 -6.09 20.70 -4.91
CA GLN A 122 -5.10 19.90 -5.63
C GLN A 122 -5.59 18.48 -5.90
N LEU A 123 -6.61 18.02 -5.16
CA LEU A 123 -7.30 16.77 -5.43
C LEU A 123 -8.53 17.05 -6.30
N HIS A 124 -8.57 16.45 -7.49
CA HIS A 124 -9.71 16.58 -8.38
C HIS A 124 -10.65 15.39 -8.20
N HIS A 125 -11.86 15.65 -7.71
CA HIS A 125 -12.93 14.65 -7.66
C HIS A 125 -13.47 14.46 -9.09
N LYS A 126 -13.48 13.21 -9.56
CA LYS A 126 -13.89 12.84 -10.92
C LYS A 126 -15.05 11.86 -10.86
N ASP A 127 -16.04 12.08 -11.71
CA ASP A 127 -17.23 11.25 -11.84
C ASP A 127 -17.05 10.20 -12.95
N GLU A 128 -18.00 9.27 -13.04
CA GLU A 128 -17.97 8.17 -14.00
C GLU A 128 -17.83 8.61 -15.46
N THR A 129 -18.35 9.80 -15.79
CA THR A 129 -18.33 10.33 -17.16
C THR A 129 -17.05 11.10 -17.52
N ASP A 130 -16.19 11.39 -16.54
CA ASP A 130 -15.00 12.22 -16.79
C ASP A 130 -13.93 11.49 -17.61
N ILE A 131 -13.86 10.16 -17.49
CA ILE A 131 -12.97 9.35 -18.33
C ILE A 131 -13.40 9.44 -19.79
N GLU A 132 -14.70 9.28 -20.06
CA GLU A 132 -15.26 9.32 -21.42
C GLU A 132 -15.11 10.70 -22.08
N LYS A 133 -15.25 11.76 -21.28
CA LYS A 133 -15.13 13.15 -21.73
C LYS A 133 -13.68 13.63 -21.86
N ASN A 134 -12.69 12.78 -21.57
CA ASN A 134 -11.26 13.14 -21.54
C ASN A 134 -10.95 14.31 -20.59
N ASN A 135 -11.64 14.38 -19.45
CA ASN A 135 -11.45 15.41 -18.43
C ASN A 135 -10.34 15.07 -17.43
N VAL A 136 -9.52 14.06 -17.71
CA VAL A 136 -8.46 13.56 -16.84
C VAL A 136 -7.12 13.71 -17.57
N TYR A 137 -6.15 14.36 -16.94
CA TYR A 137 -4.83 14.60 -17.54
C TYR A 137 -3.74 13.80 -16.82
N THR A 138 -2.69 13.48 -17.56
CA THR A 138 -1.52 12.81 -16.99
C THR A 138 -0.83 13.74 -15.99
N GLY A 139 -0.56 13.22 -14.79
CA GLY A 139 0.03 13.97 -13.69
C GLY A 139 -0.97 14.49 -12.66
N ASP A 140 -2.27 14.50 -12.98
CA ASP A 140 -3.31 14.93 -12.05
C ASP A 140 -3.39 13.99 -10.85
N LEU A 141 -3.71 14.57 -9.68
CA LEU A 141 -4.13 13.80 -8.51
C LEU A 141 -5.64 13.77 -8.48
N ILE A 142 -6.22 12.59 -8.63
CA ILE A 142 -7.67 12.42 -8.75
C ILE A 142 -8.21 11.49 -7.67
N GLU A 143 -9.47 11.74 -7.30
CA GLU A 143 -10.32 10.81 -6.57
C GLU A 143 -11.39 10.31 -7.53
N ILE A 144 -11.50 8.99 -7.68
CA ILE A 144 -12.44 8.35 -8.59
C ILE A 144 -13.07 7.12 -7.95
N GLU A 145 -14.34 6.90 -8.26
CA GLU A 145 -15.15 5.82 -7.72
C GLU A 145 -15.43 4.77 -8.81
N GLY A 146 -15.43 3.50 -8.46
CA GLY A 146 -15.61 2.43 -9.43
C GLY A 146 -15.56 1.03 -8.85
N THR A 147 -15.84 0.05 -9.70
CA THR A 147 -15.92 -1.36 -9.31
C THR A 147 -14.66 -2.11 -9.76
N ILE A 148 -13.86 -2.63 -8.82
CA ILE A 148 -12.71 -3.50 -9.11
C ILE A 148 -13.21 -4.85 -9.62
N THR A 149 -12.77 -5.22 -10.81
CA THR A 149 -13.14 -6.46 -11.49
C THR A 149 -12.12 -7.58 -11.25
N ASN A 150 -12.56 -8.83 -11.47
CA ASN A 150 -11.69 -9.99 -11.41
C ASN A 150 -10.86 -10.22 -12.70
N GLU A 151 -11.01 -9.36 -13.70
CA GLU A 151 -10.29 -9.47 -14.96
C GLU A 151 -8.81 -9.12 -14.73
N CYS A 152 -7.92 -10.12 -14.78
CA CYS A 152 -6.48 -9.91 -14.62
C CYS A 152 -5.71 -10.88 -15.52
N ILE A 153 -4.70 -10.35 -16.23
CA ILE A 153 -3.82 -11.16 -17.07
C ILE A 153 -3.05 -12.21 -16.26
N LEU A 154 -2.73 -11.90 -15.00
CA LEU A 154 -2.01 -12.81 -14.13
C LEU A 154 -2.87 -14.03 -13.78
N THR A 155 -4.14 -13.82 -13.43
CA THR A 155 -5.09 -14.91 -13.14
C THR A 155 -5.32 -15.79 -14.37
N TYR A 156 -5.39 -15.19 -15.56
CA TYR A 156 -5.47 -15.92 -16.83
C TYR A 156 -4.25 -16.82 -17.05
N ILE A 157 -3.04 -16.27 -16.92
CA ILE A 157 -1.78 -17.02 -17.06
C ILE A 157 -1.67 -18.13 -16.01
N ASP A 158 -2.01 -17.86 -14.76
CA ASP A 158 -1.98 -18.83 -13.67
C ASP A 158 -2.94 -20.00 -13.94
N THR A 159 -4.17 -19.70 -14.37
CA THR A 159 -5.18 -20.72 -14.71
C THR A 159 -4.76 -21.56 -15.92
N LEU A 160 -4.23 -20.92 -16.97
CA LEU A 160 -3.77 -21.61 -18.17
C LEU A 160 -2.54 -22.49 -17.88
N THR A 161 -1.61 -22.00 -17.07
CA THR A 161 -0.42 -22.76 -16.62
C THR A 161 -0.85 -24.00 -15.84
N ASN A 162 -1.80 -23.85 -14.91
CA ASN A 162 -2.35 -24.98 -14.15
C ASN A 162 -3.02 -26.02 -15.06
N LEU A 163 -3.83 -25.57 -16.03
CA LEU A 163 -4.45 -26.45 -17.01
C LEU A 163 -3.41 -27.28 -17.78
N LEU A 164 -2.38 -26.62 -18.34
CA LEU A 164 -1.32 -27.29 -19.09
C LEU A 164 -0.54 -28.30 -18.23
N ASN A 165 -0.34 -28.00 -16.95
CA ASN A 165 0.31 -28.90 -16.00
C ASN A 165 -0.56 -30.12 -15.65
N ILE A 166 -1.87 -29.94 -15.48
CA ILE A 166 -2.81 -31.03 -15.15
C ILE A 166 -2.87 -32.07 -16.27
N PHE A 167 -3.00 -31.63 -17.52
CA PHE A 167 -3.04 -32.54 -18.68
C PHE A 167 -1.65 -33.08 -19.04
N GLY A 168 -0.59 -32.34 -18.74
CA GLY A 168 0.79 -32.67 -19.07
C GLY A 168 1.14 -32.33 -20.53
N CYS A 169 2.27 -31.65 -20.72
CA CYS A 169 2.69 -31.20 -22.06
C CYS A 169 2.92 -32.35 -23.05
N GLU A 170 3.32 -33.54 -22.59
CA GLU A 170 3.56 -34.70 -23.47
C GLU A 170 2.26 -35.17 -24.13
N TYR A 171 1.20 -35.32 -23.32
CA TYR A 171 -0.12 -35.68 -23.81
C TYR A 171 -0.66 -34.61 -24.78
N LEU A 172 -0.62 -33.34 -24.39
CA LEU A 172 -1.10 -32.24 -25.23
C LEU A 172 -0.30 -32.13 -26.54
N ASN A 173 1.02 -32.37 -26.51
CA ASN A 173 1.83 -32.40 -27.72
C ASN A 173 1.49 -33.57 -28.66
N SER A 174 0.99 -34.69 -28.12
CA SER A 174 0.53 -35.81 -28.95
C SER A 174 -0.76 -35.49 -29.73
N LEU A 175 -1.58 -34.56 -29.22
CA LEU A 175 -2.79 -34.07 -29.87
C LEU A 175 -2.48 -33.12 -31.05
N LEU A 176 -1.30 -32.49 -31.05
CA LEU A 176 -0.81 -31.70 -32.18
C LEU A 176 -0.43 -32.63 -33.34
N GLN A 177 -1.37 -32.89 -34.24
CA GLN A 177 -1.07 -33.57 -35.49
C GLN A 177 0.04 -32.81 -36.24
N LYS A 178 0.93 -33.54 -36.92
CA LYS A 178 2.26 -33.15 -37.45
C LYS A 178 2.41 -31.82 -38.26
N LYS A 179 1.39 -30.99 -38.44
CA LYS A 179 1.42 -29.83 -39.34
C LYS A 179 0.91 -28.48 -38.80
N GLU A 180 0.31 -28.39 -37.62
CA GLU A 180 -0.41 -27.14 -37.29
C GLU A 180 0.48 -25.99 -36.79
N THR A 181 1.55 -26.22 -36.01
CA THR A 181 2.39 -25.13 -35.48
C THR A 181 3.85 -25.53 -35.23
N LYS A 182 4.79 -24.59 -35.41
CA LYS A 182 6.20 -24.75 -34.97
C LYS A 182 6.38 -24.62 -33.46
N ILE A 183 5.40 -24.04 -32.77
CA ILE A 183 5.36 -23.89 -31.31
C ILE A 183 4.59 -25.09 -30.74
N ASN A 184 5.12 -25.70 -29.68
CA ASN A 184 4.49 -26.81 -28.96
C ASN A 184 4.04 -26.36 -27.55
N PHE A 185 3.26 -27.19 -26.85
CA PHE A 185 2.74 -26.85 -25.53
C PHE A 185 3.84 -26.72 -24.46
N SER A 186 4.97 -27.41 -24.61
CA SER A 186 6.10 -27.28 -23.69
C SER A 186 6.77 -25.90 -23.77
N MET A 187 6.97 -25.39 -25.00
CA MET A 187 7.49 -24.06 -25.24
C MET A 187 6.50 -22.99 -24.77
N PHE A 188 5.21 -23.22 -25.01
CA PHE A 188 4.16 -22.32 -24.55
C PHE A 188 4.11 -22.25 -23.02
N LEU A 189 4.15 -23.38 -22.32
CA LEU A 189 4.20 -23.43 -20.86
C LEU A 189 5.41 -22.68 -20.31
N LYS A 190 6.61 -22.89 -20.85
CA LYS A 190 7.83 -22.18 -20.43
C LYS A 190 7.71 -20.66 -20.61
N MET A 191 7.06 -20.22 -21.68
CA MET A 191 6.82 -18.80 -21.92
C MET A 191 5.79 -18.23 -20.93
N LEU A 192 4.74 -18.98 -20.60
CA LEU A 192 3.75 -18.57 -19.59
C LEU A 192 4.37 -18.46 -18.19
N THR A 193 5.18 -19.43 -17.77
CA THR A 193 5.87 -19.38 -16.46
C THR A 193 6.84 -18.20 -16.39
N TYR A 194 7.60 -17.94 -17.47
CA TYR A 194 8.48 -16.77 -17.52
C TYR A 194 7.69 -15.46 -17.46
N LEU A 195 6.59 -15.37 -18.20
CA LEU A 195 5.73 -14.18 -18.20
C LEU A 195 5.10 -13.95 -16.81
N GLN A 196 4.70 -15.02 -16.13
CA GLN A 196 4.17 -14.98 -14.77
C GLN A 196 5.19 -14.39 -13.79
N GLU A 197 6.45 -14.79 -13.86
CA GLU A 197 7.53 -14.25 -13.02
C GLU A 197 7.74 -12.75 -13.26
N ILE A 198 7.78 -12.32 -14.53
CA ILE A 198 7.92 -10.90 -14.87
C ILE A 198 6.75 -10.08 -14.35
N LEU A 199 5.51 -10.56 -14.55
CA LEU A 199 4.32 -9.83 -14.14
C LEU A 199 4.18 -9.72 -12.61
N LYS A 200 4.73 -10.68 -11.86
CA LYS A 200 4.82 -10.70 -10.38
C LYS A 200 6.03 -9.94 -9.82
N CYS A 201 6.90 -9.41 -10.69
CA CYS A 201 8.11 -8.71 -10.25
C CYS A 201 7.76 -7.52 -9.32
N ASN A 202 8.59 -7.33 -8.28
CA ASN A 202 8.43 -6.32 -7.22
C ASN A 202 7.12 -6.42 -6.42
N ASN A 203 6.47 -7.59 -6.41
CA ASN A 203 5.21 -7.83 -5.71
C ASN A 203 4.07 -6.88 -6.12
N THR A 204 4.17 -6.33 -7.34
CA THR A 204 3.18 -5.42 -7.90
C THR A 204 2.11 -6.18 -8.70
N LEU A 205 0.88 -5.72 -8.68
CA LEU A 205 -0.26 -6.27 -9.40
C LEU A 205 -1.01 -5.15 -10.11
N ASP A 206 -1.56 -5.45 -11.28
CA ASP A 206 -2.49 -4.56 -11.96
C ASP A 206 -3.92 -5.02 -11.67
N LEU A 207 -4.71 -4.16 -11.03
CA LEU A 207 -6.14 -4.33 -10.84
C LEU A 207 -6.89 -3.54 -11.91
N ILE A 208 -7.94 -4.13 -12.47
CA ILE A 208 -8.79 -3.48 -13.45
C ILE A 208 -10.07 -3.04 -12.75
N MET A 209 -10.32 -1.73 -12.73
CA MET A 209 -11.53 -1.12 -12.18
C MET A 209 -12.37 -0.55 -13.32
N LYS A 210 -13.69 -0.78 -13.28
CA LYS A 210 -14.65 -0.20 -14.23
C LYS A 210 -15.38 0.95 -13.57
N THR A 211 -15.48 2.06 -14.29
CA THR A 211 -16.10 3.31 -13.85
C THR A 211 -16.92 3.85 -15.02
N GLY A 212 -18.24 3.65 -15.00
CA GLY A 212 -19.08 3.89 -16.19
C GLY A 212 -18.64 3.03 -17.39
N ASN A 213 -18.44 3.63 -18.56
CA ASN A 213 -17.80 2.96 -19.70
C ASN A 213 -16.27 3.08 -19.70
N GLY A 214 -15.69 3.78 -18.72
CA GLY A 214 -14.25 3.94 -18.56
C GLY A 214 -13.59 2.74 -17.88
N THR A 215 -12.34 2.47 -18.24
CA THR A 215 -11.50 1.44 -17.60
C THR A 215 -10.31 2.07 -16.90
N VAL A 216 -10.13 1.76 -15.62
CA VAL A 216 -9.04 2.27 -14.79
C VAL A 216 -8.11 1.11 -14.42
N ILE A 217 -6.82 1.25 -14.69
CA ILE A 217 -5.80 0.29 -14.29
C ILE A 217 -5.07 0.82 -13.06
N LEU A 218 -5.20 0.11 -11.96
CA LEU A 218 -4.57 0.42 -10.69
C LEU A 218 -3.31 -0.43 -10.52
N THR A 219 -2.13 0.21 -10.50
CA THR A 219 -0.88 -0.51 -10.20
C THR A 219 -0.65 -0.53 -8.69
N VAL A 220 -0.97 -1.63 -8.03
CA VAL A 220 -0.86 -1.79 -6.57
C VAL A 220 0.35 -2.64 -6.19
N ASN A 221 0.88 -2.45 -4.98
CA ASN A 221 1.83 -3.36 -4.35
C ASN A 221 1.08 -4.23 -3.32
N LYS A 222 1.21 -5.56 -3.39
CA LYS A 222 0.51 -6.47 -2.48
C LYS A 222 0.87 -6.26 -1.02
N ASP A 223 2.08 -5.78 -0.72
CA ASP A 223 2.53 -5.54 0.65
C ASP A 223 1.85 -4.32 1.31
N ASN A 224 1.26 -3.43 0.52
CA ASN A 224 0.62 -2.20 1.00
C ASN A 224 -0.87 -2.37 1.33
N PHE A 225 -1.42 -3.58 1.19
CA PHE A 225 -2.78 -3.87 1.66
C PHE A 225 -2.79 -4.03 3.17
N MET A 226 -3.73 -3.37 3.85
CA MET A 226 -3.78 -3.30 5.31
C MET A 226 -4.00 -4.66 5.98
N ASN A 227 -4.57 -5.63 5.26
CA ASN A 227 -4.71 -7.00 5.72
C ASN A 227 -4.02 -7.98 4.76
N GLY A 228 -2.81 -8.42 5.11
CA GLY A 228 -2.09 -9.47 4.37
C GLY A 228 -2.74 -10.87 4.47
N GLN A 229 -3.77 -11.03 5.31
CA GLN A 229 -4.44 -12.31 5.62
C GLN A 229 -5.97 -12.28 5.41
N CYS A 230 -6.58 -11.13 5.13
CA CYS A 230 -8.02 -11.05 4.94
C CYS A 230 -8.36 -10.92 3.45
N ASN A 231 -9.30 -11.76 3.07
CA ASN A 231 -9.93 -12.00 1.78
C ASN A 231 -10.60 -10.78 1.11
N ILE A 232 -10.17 -9.55 1.36
CA ILE A 232 -10.86 -8.34 0.88
C ILE A 232 -10.89 -8.26 -0.65
N PHE A 233 -9.97 -8.95 -1.34
CA PHE A 233 -9.97 -9.11 -2.80
C PHE A 233 -10.20 -10.53 -3.26
N ASP A 234 -10.58 -11.45 -2.37
CA ASP A 234 -10.49 -12.86 -2.72
C ASP A 234 -11.53 -13.25 -3.77
N LYS A 235 -12.68 -12.55 -3.85
CA LYS A 235 -13.60 -12.61 -4.99
C LYS A 235 -14.49 -11.35 -5.04
N ILE A 236 -14.64 -10.75 -6.23
CA ILE A 236 -15.84 -10.02 -6.72
C ILE A 236 -15.76 -8.49 -6.69
N ASN A 237 -16.08 -7.91 -7.87
CA ASN A 237 -16.79 -6.65 -8.14
C ASN A 237 -17.04 -5.74 -6.92
N CYS A 238 -15.96 -5.25 -6.33
CA CYS A 238 -16.00 -4.42 -5.15
C CYS A 238 -16.07 -2.97 -5.61
N HIS A 239 -17.11 -2.28 -5.15
CA HIS A 239 -17.20 -0.84 -5.29
C HIS A 239 -16.22 -0.17 -4.33
N CYS A 240 -15.37 0.70 -4.85
CA CYS A 240 -14.30 1.34 -4.11
C CYS A 240 -14.05 2.75 -4.62
N LYS A 241 -13.43 3.56 -3.76
CA LYS A 241 -12.96 4.89 -4.07
C LYS A 241 -11.44 4.92 -4.02
N VAL A 242 -10.84 5.40 -5.09
CA VAL A 242 -9.39 5.42 -5.26
C VAL A 242 -8.90 6.85 -5.31
N VAL A 243 -7.94 7.19 -4.45
CA VAL A 243 -7.16 8.42 -4.61
C VAL A 243 -5.78 8.05 -5.14
N GLY A 244 -5.39 8.65 -6.25
CA GLY A 244 -4.12 8.34 -6.87
C GLY A 244 -3.70 9.34 -7.93
N LYS A 245 -2.44 9.19 -8.37
CA LYS A 245 -1.87 10.02 -9.41
C LYS A 245 -2.06 9.35 -10.77
N VAL A 246 -2.54 10.10 -11.75
CA VAL A 246 -2.70 9.64 -13.12
C VAL A 246 -1.33 9.53 -13.79
N ILE A 247 -0.98 8.32 -14.25
CA ILE A 247 0.29 8.02 -14.89
C ILE A 247 0.18 8.09 -16.41
N LYS A 248 -0.95 7.64 -16.96
CA LYS A 248 -1.19 7.63 -18.40
C LYS A 248 -2.69 7.67 -18.68
N THR A 249 -3.07 8.33 -19.77
CA THR A 249 -4.45 8.40 -20.26
C THR A 249 -4.51 7.94 -21.72
N CYS A 250 -5.57 7.22 -22.09
CA CYS A 250 -5.87 6.78 -23.45
C CYS A 250 -6.96 7.69 -24.04
N SER A 251 -6.59 8.93 -24.30
CA SER A 251 -7.48 9.97 -24.83
C SER A 251 -7.30 10.22 -26.34
N VAL A 252 -6.16 9.81 -26.90
CA VAL A 252 -5.84 9.92 -28.34
C VAL A 252 -6.01 8.55 -29.00
N GLU A 253 -6.49 8.50 -30.25
CA GLU A 253 -6.76 7.25 -31.00
C GLU A 253 -5.56 6.30 -31.11
N SER A 254 -4.32 6.79 -30.95
CA SER A 254 -3.09 5.99 -30.98
C SER A 254 -2.59 5.53 -29.61
N ASP A 255 -3.15 6.06 -28.51
CA ASP A 255 -2.66 5.75 -27.17
C ASP A 255 -3.33 4.52 -26.58
N THR A 256 -2.50 3.53 -26.26
CA THR A 256 -2.93 2.27 -25.64
C THR A 256 -2.23 2.04 -24.32
N ILE A 257 -2.90 1.40 -23.37
CA ILE A 257 -2.26 0.83 -22.19
C ILE A 257 -2.26 -0.70 -22.34
N SER A 258 -1.07 -1.29 -22.33
CA SER A 258 -0.90 -2.74 -22.35
C SER A 258 -0.84 -3.30 -20.93
N LEU A 259 -1.55 -4.40 -20.69
CA LEU A 259 -1.42 -5.19 -19.46
C LEU A 259 -0.07 -5.92 -19.38
N LEU A 260 0.66 -6.01 -20.50
CA LEU A 260 1.98 -6.62 -20.59
C LEU A 260 3.12 -5.60 -20.50
N ARG A 261 2.84 -4.34 -20.12
CA ARG A 261 3.85 -3.26 -20.06
C ARG A 261 5.05 -3.56 -19.18
N LYS A 262 4.87 -4.35 -18.11
CA LYS A 262 5.96 -4.80 -17.23
C LYS A 262 7.01 -5.64 -17.94
N THR A 263 6.69 -6.20 -19.11
CA THR A 263 7.65 -6.99 -19.91
C THR A 263 8.65 -6.14 -20.69
N GLY A 264 8.41 -4.83 -20.82
CA GLY A 264 9.23 -3.95 -21.66
C GLY A 264 9.17 -4.23 -23.17
N GLN A 265 8.51 -5.32 -23.60
CA GLN A 265 8.41 -5.77 -24.99
C GLN A 265 6.99 -6.20 -25.36
N GLU A 266 6.00 -5.35 -25.07
CA GLU A 266 4.56 -5.62 -25.20
C GLU A 266 4.18 -6.26 -26.55
N LYS A 267 4.65 -5.65 -27.66
CA LYS A 267 4.36 -6.12 -29.03
C LYS A 267 4.86 -7.54 -29.29
N PHE A 268 6.00 -7.92 -28.70
CA PHE A 268 6.56 -9.26 -28.87
C PHE A 268 5.64 -10.31 -28.23
N TYR A 269 5.23 -10.08 -26.98
CA TYR A 269 4.38 -11.03 -26.25
C TYR A 269 2.96 -11.09 -26.80
N GLU A 270 2.39 -9.96 -27.24
CA GLU A 270 1.10 -9.95 -27.92
C GLU A 270 1.13 -10.78 -29.22
N ASN A 271 2.19 -10.62 -30.03
CA ASN A 271 2.37 -11.43 -31.23
C ASN A 271 2.63 -12.90 -30.90
N PHE A 272 3.28 -13.19 -29.77
CA PHE A 272 3.46 -14.56 -29.29
C PHE A 272 2.12 -15.20 -28.92
N PHE A 273 1.24 -14.51 -28.18
CA PHE A 273 -0.10 -14.99 -27.87
C PHE A 273 -0.91 -15.25 -29.15
N LYS A 274 -0.89 -14.34 -30.12
CA LYS A 274 -1.52 -14.55 -31.43
C LYS A 274 -1.01 -15.80 -32.15
N LYS A 275 0.30 -16.04 -32.14
CA LYS A 275 0.89 -17.27 -32.71
C LYS A 275 0.51 -18.54 -31.96
N CYS A 276 0.09 -18.44 -30.70
CA CYS A 276 -0.34 -19.56 -29.88
C CYS A 276 -1.86 -19.79 -29.93
N GLU A 277 -2.64 -18.93 -30.60
CA GLU A 277 -4.10 -19.15 -30.80
C GLU A 277 -4.42 -20.54 -31.37
N PRO A 278 -3.69 -21.09 -32.37
CA PRO A 278 -3.97 -22.44 -32.88
C PRO A 278 -3.78 -23.54 -31.83
N LEU A 279 -2.87 -23.34 -30.85
CA LEU A 279 -2.68 -24.28 -29.75
C LEU A 279 -3.90 -24.30 -28.84
N LEU A 280 -4.46 -23.12 -28.56
CA LEU A 280 -5.68 -22.98 -27.76
C LEU A 280 -6.88 -23.56 -28.52
N GLU A 281 -7.01 -23.31 -29.83
CA GLU A 281 -8.06 -23.96 -30.63
C GLU A 281 -7.98 -25.49 -30.60
N CYS A 282 -6.76 -26.05 -30.65
CA CYS A 282 -6.56 -27.50 -30.53
C CYS A 282 -7.09 -28.04 -29.20
N LEU A 283 -6.87 -27.32 -28.09
CA LEU A 283 -7.45 -27.70 -26.79
C LEU A 283 -8.99 -27.68 -26.83
N THR A 284 -9.60 -26.62 -27.38
CA THR A 284 -11.05 -26.52 -27.51
C THR A 284 -11.63 -27.62 -28.38
N ARG A 285 -10.95 -28.01 -29.49
CA ARG A 285 -11.37 -29.10 -30.37
C ARG A 285 -11.34 -30.48 -29.69
N ASN A 286 -10.56 -30.63 -28.63
CA ASN A 286 -10.47 -31.85 -27.83
C ASN A 286 -11.31 -31.76 -26.54
N ASP A 287 -12.35 -30.90 -26.52
CA ASP A 287 -13.28 -30.69 -25.40
C ASP A 287 -12.62 -30.22 -24.09
N ILE A 288 -11.44 -29.57 -24.17
CA ILE A 288 -10.77 -28.98 -23.01
C ILE A 288 -11.23 -27.54 -22.84
N VAL A 289 -11.77 -27.20 -21.67
CA VAL A 289 -12.25 -25.85 -21.33
C VAL A 289 -11.08 -24.90 -21.06
N ILE A 290 -11.04 -23.77 -21.75
CA ILE A 290 -9.96 -22.77 -21.67
C ILE A 290 -10.47 -21.50 -20.96
N PRO A 291 -9.68 -20.86 -20.09
CA PRO A 291 -10.04 -19.58 -19.51
C PRO A 291 -10.18 -18.49 -20.59
N GLN A 292 -11.04 -17.50 -20.33
CA GLN A 292 -11.19 -16.36 -21.23
C GLN A 292 -9.98 -15.42 -21.12
N CYS A 293 -9.34 -15.12 -22.25
CA CYS A 293 -8.23 -14.18 -22.29
C CYS A 293 -8.75 -12.74 -22.11
N PRO A 294 -8.27 -11.97 -21.11
CA PRO A 294 -8.61 -10.55 -21.00
C PRO A 294 -8.00 -9.77 -22.17
N LYS A 295 -8.57 -8.60 -22.49
CA LYS A 295 -8.01 -7.72 -23.51
C LYS A 295 -6.59 -7.28 -23.10
N LEU A 296 -5.59 -7.72 -23.86
CA LEU A 296 -4.18 -7.39 -23.58
C LEU A 296 -3.88 -5.90 -23.74
N ARG A 297 -4.59 -5.25 -24.67
CA ARG A 297 -4.57 -3.81 -24.88
C ARG A 297 -5.92 -3.20 -24.59
N LEU A 298 -5.88 -2.13 -23.80
CA LEU A 298 -7.02 -1.27 -23.57
C LEU A 298 -6.85 -0.05 -24.49
N GLU A 299 -7.82 0.10 -25.37
CA GLU A 299 -7.92 1.15 -26.38
C GLU A 299 -9.12 2.02 -26.03
N GLN A 300 -8.93 3.34 -26.05
CA GLN A 300 -9.94 4.35 -25.75
C GLN A 300 -10.51 4.28 -24.31
N CYS A 301 -10.85 5.45 -23.73
CA CYS A 301 -11.50 5.56 -22.42
C CYS A 301 -10.81 4.77 -21.28
N ALA A 302 -9.48 4.68 -21.32
CA ALA A 302 -8.69 3.96 -20.32
C ALA A 302 -7.69 4.88 -19.65
N ILE A 303 -7.51 4.75 -18.33
CA ILE A 303 -6.51 5.50 -17.57
C ILE A 303 -5.70 4.57 -16.67
N GLN A 304 -4.45 4.91 -16.44
CA GLN A 304 -3.58 4.22 -15.48
C GLN A 304 -3.35 5.13 -14.28
N ILE A 305 -3.65 4.62 -13.10
CA ILE A 305 -3.49 5.33 -11.83
C ILE A 305 -2.49 4.58 -10.95
N MET A 306 -1.60 5.35 -10.32
CA MET A 306 -0.81 4.90 -9.17
C MET A 306 -1.57 5.28 -7.90
N PRO A 307 -2.25 4.33 -7.25
CA PRO A 307 -3.05 4.60 -6.06
C PRO A 307 -2.16 5.01 -4.88
N LEU A 308 -2.56 6.04 -4.16
CA LEU A 308 -2.02 6.38 -2.84
C LEU A 308 -2.78 5.64 -1.75
N ASN A 309 -4.11 5.63 -1.88
CA ASN A 309 -5.00 4.92 -0.99
C ASN A 309 -6.25 4.40 -1.74
N ILE A 310 -6.87 3.37 -1.18
CA ILE A 310 -8.14 2.82 -1.67
C ILE A 310 -9.07 2.64 -0.48
N TYR A 311 -10.25 3.23 -0.59
CA TYR A 311 -11.35 3.16 0.35
C TYR A 311 -12.46 2.24 -0.18
N MET A 312 -13.11 1.51 0.71
CA MET A 312 -14.27 0.65 0.43
C MET A 312 -15.44 0.99 1.33
#